data_AF-A0A0M1MZC7-F1
#
_entry.id   AF-A0A0M1MZC7-F1
#
_cell.length_a   1.000
_cell.length_b   1.000
_cell.length_c   1.000
_cell.angle_alpha   90.00
_cell.angle_beta   90.00
_cell.angle_gamma   90.00
#
_symmetry.space_group_name_H-M   'P 1'
#
loop_
_entity.id
_entity.type
_entity.pdbx_description
1 polymer ?
#
loop_
_entity_poly.entity_id
_entity_poly.type
_entity_poly.pdbx_seq_one_letter_code
_entity_poly.pdbx_strand_id
1 'polypeptide(L)'
;MEKISVLLNYFKKTYHRIIKFTVLLLILISLTLLLGGFYSFNLLLEKDNFVKFRWYYFFSFSKQCLFLILITFVLMIFQKNKRIIDIFALCSLVSVIINTIFLRSFIRDWNIYPSSGVPFFNLIIYFLEYIIIPICFVIFYFINGSFKVNYSMLGLTLIHPLLYFIDSYLINLLMNWSEEKIFSTRFFAKQLINPDNQKHLFISYCKIFLAFFFLTAGIIFLQKKKKFLWWKSLFFFSLLLFVSCMALQPKEWLHAKEVVLNPTTMGAGLFPETQEMSEYFQTVSDLTPEELKKNNNKILELGSGCGNVTQYLIEKFGVENIIAVEIDGFLCQELKTHFPGLKVIQGNAAHFETLLQKEKITHQQIKGIVSTLPVGIFDSQDFQSLKTGIEKIVVQNNIKYMNYRFKMFETETREMPELKKINNFVFISEMVIPLSVYTYVKK
;
A
#
# COMPACT_ATOMS: atom_id res chain seq x y z
N MET A 1 33.97 -21.14 41.26
CA MET A 1 32.66 -20.58 41.69
C MET A 1 32.37 -19.20 41.07
N GLU A 2 33.34 -18.31 40.98
CA GLU A 2 33.17 -16.94 40.41
C GLU A 2 32.71 -16.89 38.94
N LYS A 3 33.20 -17.80 38.08
CA LYS A 3 32.71 -17.91 36.68
C LYS A 3 31.24 -18.35 36.58
N ILE A 4 30.74 -19.11 37.56
CA ILE A 4 29.34 -19.60 37.59
C ILE A 4 28.40 -18.49 38.05
N SER A 5 28.80 -17.66 39.03
CA SER A 5 27.99 -16.54 39.51
C SER A 5 27.85 -15.43 38.46
N VAL A 6 28.90 -15.13 37.68
CA VAL A 6 28.85 -14.18 36.56
C VAL A 6 27.90 -14.67 35.46
N LEU A 7 27.96 -15.96 35.13
CA LEU A 7 27.08 -16.58 34.13
C LEU A 7 25.61 -16.52 34.59
N LEU A 8 25.32 -16.88 35.84
CA LEU A 8 23.98 -16.84 36.43
C LEU A 8 23.41 -15.41 36.48
N ASN A 9 24.23 -14.41 36.81
CA ASN A 9 23.81 -13.00 36.76
C ASN A 9 23.52 -12.53 35.33
N TYR A 10 24.32 -12.95 34.34
CA TYR A 10 24.06 -12.66 32.93
C TYR A 10 22.75 -13.30 32.45
N PHE A 11 22.48 -14.56 32.82
CA PHE A 11 21.22 -15.24 32.50
C PHE A 11 20.02 -14.59 33.18
N LYS A 12 20.11 -14.24 34.47
CA LYS A 12 19.03 -13.57 35.22
C LYS A 12 18.73 -12.19 34.64
N LYS A 13 19.75 -11.42 34.26
CA LYS A 13 19.62 -10.11 33.62
C LYS A 13 19.01 -10.21 32.22
N THR A 14 19.42 -11.21 31.43
CA THR A 14 18.87 -11.48 30.09
C THR A 14 17.42 -11.94 30.17
N TYR A 15 17.10 -12.85 31.10
CA TYR A 15 15.75 -13.32 31.36
C TYR A 15 14.81 -12.18 31.78
N HIS A 16 15.24 -11.34 32.71
CA HIS A 16 14.44 -10.19 33.15
C HIS A 16 14.22 -9.16 32.02
N ARG A 17 15.21 -8.97 31.14
CA ARG A 17 15.07 -8.15 29.92
C ARG A 17 14.05 -8.74 28.95
N ILE A 18 14.08 -10.05 28.71
CA ILE A 18 13.14 -10.74 27.83
C ILE A 18 11.70 -10.62 28.36
N ILE A 19 11.49 -10.76 29.67
CA ILE A 19 10.15 -10.57 30.28
C ILE A 19 9.67 -9.14 30.09
N LYS A 20 10.49 -8.13 30.41
CA LYS A 20 10.12 -6.72 30.22
C LYS A 20 9.78 -6.41 28.77
N PHE A 21 10.56 -6.92 27.83
CA PHE A 21 10.32 -6.73 26.40
C PHE A 21 9.04 -7.44 25.92
N THR A 22 8.76 -8.64 26.46
CA THR A 22 7.53 -9.39 26.20
C THR A 22 6.30 -8.62 26.66
N VAL A 23 6.31 -8.09 27.89
CA VAL A 23 5.21 -7.30 28.43
C VAL A 23 5.01 -6.01 27.63
N LEU A 24 6.09 -5.32 27.27
CA LEU A 24 6.02 -4.12 26.45
C LEU A 24 5.37 -4.40 25.09
N LEU A 25 5.80 -5.45 24.39
CA LEU A 25 5.25 -5.79 23.08
C LEU A 25 3.78 -6.22 23.18
N LEU A 26 3.40 -6.93 24.23
CA LEU A 26 2.01 -7.29 24.51
C LEU A 26 1.13 -6.04 24.70
N ILE A 27 1.59 -5.06 25.49
CA ILE A 27 0.90 -3.79 25.68
C ILE A 27 0.76 -3.06 24.35
N LEU A 28 1.84 -2.98 23.57
CA LEU A 28 1.85 -2.27 22.29
C LEU A 28 0.86 -2.88 21.29
N ILE A 29 0.84 -4.22 21.18
CA ILE A 29 -0.08 -4.94 20.29
C ILE A 29 -1.53 -4.75 20.74
N SER A 30 -1.79 -4.90 22.04
CA SER A 30 -3.14 -4.75 22.59
C SER A 30 -3.67 -3.34 22.40
N LEU A 31 -2.83 -2.32 22.64
CA LEU A 31 -3.16 -0.93 22.39
C LEU A 31 -3.43 -0.68 20.90
N THR A 32 -2.60 -1.21 20.00
CA THR A 32 -2.78 -1.03 18.55
C THR A 32 -4.08 -1.67 18.05
N LEU A 33 -4.42 -2.87 18.55
CA LEU A 33 -5.69 -3.52 18.26
C LEU A 33 -6.88 -2.70 18.79
N LEU A 34 -6.80 -2.17 20.01
CA LEU A 34 -7.83 -1.30 20.59
C LEU A 34 -8.01 0.01 19.80
N LEU A 35 -6.91 0.69 19.47
CA LEU A 35 -6.96 1.94 18.69
C LEU A 35 -7.55 1.71 17.30
N GLY A 36 -7.18 0.62 16.63
CA GLY A 36 -7.77 0.27 15.35
C GLY A 36 -9.22 -0.18 15.44
N GLY A 37 -9.62 -0.85 16.51
CA GLY A 37 -11.02 -1.17 16.79
C GLY A 37 -11.86 0.10 17.03
N PHE A 38 -11.34 1.05 17.81
CA PHE A 38 -11.97 2.35 18.04
C PHE A 38 -12.09 3.16 16.75
N TYR A 39 -11.02 3.21 15.94
CA TYR A 39 -11.06 3.84 14.62
C TYR A 39 -12.14 3.23 13.72
N SER A 40 -12.15 1.89 13.62
CA SER A 40 -13.13 1.15 12.83
C SER A 40 -14.55 1.40 13.33
N PHE A 41 -14.76 1.50 14.65
CA PHE A 41 -16.04 1.82 15.24
C PHE A 41 -16.50 3.25 14.94
N ASN A 42 -15.61 4.24 15.05
CA ASN A 42 -15.94 5.63 14.70
C ASN A 42 -16.34 5.76 13.22
N LEU A 43 -15.68 5.02 12.32
CA LEU A 43 -16.07 4.97 10.91
C LEU A 43 -17.50 4.44 10.71
N LEU A 44 -17.98 3.56 11.59
CA LEU A 44 -19.37 3.09 11.55
C LEU A 44 -20.35 4.17 12.03
N LEU A 45 -19.92 5.05 12.94
CA LEU A 45 -20.75 6.11 13.50
C LEU A 45 -20.82 7.35 12.59
N GLU A 46 -19.73 7.71 11.89
CA GLU A 46 -19.64 8.91 11.05
C GLU A 46 -20.44 8.82 9.74
N LYS A 47 -21.03 7.67 9.41
CA LYS A 47 -21.85 7.50 8.20
C LYS A 47 -23.28 7.14 8.56
N ASP A 48 -24.26 7.91 8.05
CA ASP A 48 -25.69 7.58 7.94
C ASP A 48 -25.97 6.32 7.07
N ASN A 49 -25.05 5.35 7.04
CA ASN A 49 -25.12 4.15 6.22
C ASN A 49 -24.49 2.98 6.98
N PHE A 50 -25.23 2.41 7.93
CA PHE A 50 -24.97 1.05 8.45
C PHE A 50 -24.85 0.04 7.29
N VAL A 51 -25.51 0.33 6.15
CA VAL A 51 -25.45 -0.38 4.86
C VAL A 51 -24.04 -0.44 4.25
N LYS A 52 -23.10 0.44 4.64
CA LYS A 52 -21.71 0.44 4.14
C LYS A 52 -20.72 -0.18 5.14
N PHE A 53 -21.19 -0.89 6.18
CA PHE A 53 -20.33 -1.69 7.05
C PHE A 53 -19.53 -2.68 6.21
N ARG A 54 -18.21 -2.73 6.38
CA ARG A 54 -17.36 -3.72 5.72
C ARG A 54 -16.54 -4.46 6.78
N TRP A 55 -16.72 -5.77 6.84
CA TRP A 55 -16.16 -6.64 7.87
C TRP A 55 -14.63 -6.54 7.99
N TYR A 56 -13.97 -6.25 6.86
CA TYR A 56 -12.52 -6.16 6.79
C TYR A 56 -11.93 -5.01 7.60
N TYR A 57 -12.74 -4.05 8.08
CA TYR A 57 -12.27 -3.02 9.02
C TYR A 57 -11.75 -3.64 10.33
N PHE A 58 -12.31 -4.79 10.70
CA PHE A 58 -11.92 -5.52 11.92
C PHE A 58 -11.06 -6.75 11.61
N PHE A 59 -11.11 -7.25 10.38
CA PHE A 59 -10.55 -8.55 9.98
C PHE A 59 -9.60 -8.46 8.77
N SER A 60 -8.76 -7.44 8.71
CA SER A 60 -7.73 -7.36 7.66
C SER A 60 -6.54 -8.31 7.92
N PHE A 61 -5.71 -8.52 6.90
CA PHE A 61 -4.54 -9.39 7.01
C PHE A 61 -3.53 -8.89 8.06
N SER A 62 -3.29 -7.58 8.12
CA SER A 62 -2.45 -6.99 9.17
C SER A 62 -2.98 -7.25 10.58
N LYS A 63 -4.30 -7.13 10.79
CA LYS A 63 -4.93 -7.45 12.07
C LYS A 63 -4.76 -8.91 12.45
N GLN A 64 -4.93 -9.83 11.51
CA GLN A 64 -4.68 -11.26 11.76
C GLN A 64 -3.23 -11.53 12.14
N CYS A 65 -2.26 -10.85 11.52
CA CYS A 65 -0.85 -10.95 11.93
C CYS A 65 -0.64 -10.50 13.38
N LEU A 66 -1.26 -9.38 13.80
CA LEU A 66 -1.19 -8.91 15.18
C LEU A 66 -1.85 -9.88 16.16
N PHE A 67 -3.01 -10.44 15.81
CA PHE A 67 -3.67 -11.48 16.60
C PHE A 67 -2.79 -12.74 16.73
N LEU A 68 -2.08 -13.14 15.68
CA LEU A 68 -1.18 -14.29 15.73
C LEU A 68 0.00 -14.04 16.68
N ILE A 69 0.56 -12.83 16.68
CA ILE A 69 1.58 -12.42 17.64
C ILE A 69 1.01 -12.42 19.06
N LEU A 70 -0.20 -11.87 19.26
CA LEU A 70 -0.88 -11.86 20.55
C LEU A 70 -1.09 -13.29 21.09
N ILE A 71 -1.58 -14.20 20.25
CA ILE A 71 -1.76 -15.62 20.59
C ILE A 71 -0.42 -16.25 20.98
N THR A 72 0.66 -15.96 20.25
CA THR A 72 2.00 -16.45 20.58
C THR A 72 2.39 -16.04 22.00
N PHE A 73 2.18 -14.78 22.38
CA PHE A 73 2.47 -14.30 23.73
C PHE A 73 1.59 -14.92 24.80
N VAL A 74 0.29 -15.06 24.54
CA VAL A 74 -0.64 -15.74 25.45
C VAL A 74 -0.19 -17.18 25.68
N LEU A 75 0.15 -17.93 24.64
CA LEU A 75 0.65 -19.31 24.75
C LEU A 75 1.95 -19.40 25.56
N MET A 76 2.85 -18.42 25.43
CA MET A 76 4.07 -18.32 26.22
C MET A 76 3.80 -18.08 27.71
N ILE A 77 2.86 -17.18 28.04
CA ILE A 77 2.47 -16.88 29.43
C ILE A 77 1.89 -18.12 30.11
N PHE A 78 0.98 -18.81 29.42
CA PHE A 78 0.36 -20.04 29.93
C PHE A 78 1.23 -21.29 29.82
N GLN A 79 2.51 -21.14 29.43
CA GLN A 79 3.49 -22.22 29.31
C GLN A 79 2.95 -23.46 28.57
N LYS A 80 2.18 -23.25 27.49
CA LYS A 80 1.64 -24.35 26.69
C LYS A 80 2.79 -25.13 26.02
N ASN A 81 2.44 -26.27 25.41
CA ASN A 81 3.37 -27.14 24.69
C ASN A 81 4.35 -26.32 23.82
N LYS A 82 5.65 -26.43 24.12
CA LYS A 82 6.70 -25.63 23.49
C LYS A 82 6.72 -25.75 21.97
N ARG A 83 6.40 -26.92 21.42
CA ARG A 83 6.31 -27.11 19.97
C ARG A 83 5.22 -26.25 19.35
N ILE A 84 4.08 -26.08 20.03
CA ILE A 84 2.98 -25.22 19.57
C ILE A 84 3.43 -23.76 19.58
N ILE A 85 4.09 -23.31 20.66
CA ILE A 85 4.65 -21.97 20.76
C ILE A 85 5.63 -21.70 19.60
N ASP A 86 6.53 -22.64 19.32
CA ASP A 86 7.52 -22.50 18.23
C ASP A 86 6.85 -22.35 16.86
N ILE A 87 5.77 -23.11 16.60
CA ILE A 87 4.98 -23.02 15.37
C ILE A 87 4.31 -21.64 15.26
N PHE A 88 3.59 -21.21 16.30
CA PHE A 88 2.91 -19.92 16.31
C PHE A 88 3.87 -18.74 16.18
N ALA A 89 5.04 -18.80 16.84
CA ALA A 89 6.08 -17.79 16.73
C ALA A 89 6.65 -17.71 15.30
N LEU A 90 6.91 -18.86 14.65
CA LEU A 90 7.37 -18.89 13.27
C LEU A 90 6.31 -18.38 12.30
N CYS A 91 5.05 -18.82 12.44
CA CYS A 91 3.95 -18.31 11.62
C CYS A 91 3.77 -16.80 11.81
N SER A 92 3.81 -16.29 13.05
CA SER A 92 3.76 -14.85 13.34
C SER A 92 4.88 -14.09 12.66
N LEU A 93 6.11 -14.61 12.71
CA LEU A 93 7.28 -13.95 12.14
C LEU A 93 7.17 -13.85 10.62
N VAL A 94 6.83 -14.98 9.98
CA VAL A 94 6.71 -15.06 8.52
C VAL A 94 5.57 -14.16 8.05
N SER A 95 4.40 -14.25 8.69
CA SER A 95 3.23 -13.45 8.34
C SER A 95 3.48 -11.96 8.51
N VAL A 96 4.11 -11.53 9.61
CA VAL A 96 4.33 -10.10 9.86
C VAL A 96 5.38 -9.52 8.90
N ILE A 97 6.45 -10.26 8.60
CA ILE A 97 7.45 -9.83 7.61
C ILE A 97 6.79 -9.72 6.24
N ILE A 98 6.07 -10.75 5.80
CA ILE A 98 5.40 -10.76 4.50
C ILE A 98 4.35 -9.65 4.41
N ASN A 99 3.60 -9.41 5.48
CA ASN A 99 2.67 -8.29 5.56
C ASN A 99 3.39 -6.96 5.28
N THR A 100 4.51 -6.72 5.96
CA THR A 100 5.28 -5.47 5.82
C THR A 100 5.96 -5.31 4.46
N ILE A 101 6.61 -6.35 3.94
CA ILE A 101 7.54 -6.21 2.79
C ILE A 101 6.97 -6.66 1.44
N PHE A 102 5.85 -7.38 1.44
CA PHE A 102 5.29 -8.03 0.24
C PHE A 102 3.79 -7.74 0.08
N LEU A 103 2.98 -8.07 1.09
CA LEU A 103 1.52 -8.00 0.94
C LEU A 103 0.98 -6.59 0.98
N ARG A 104 1.67 -5.64 1.63
CA ARG A 104 1.26 -4.24 1.68
C ARG A 104 0.98 -3.62 0.31
N SER A 105 1.66 -4.07 -0.73
CA SER A 105 1.49 -3.59 -2.11
C SER A 105 0.74 -4.58 -2.99
N PHE A 106 0.36 -5.74 -2.44
CA PHE A 106 -0.14 -6.88 -3.20
C PHE A 106 -1.57 -7.27 -2.82
N ILE A 107 -1.82 -7.51 -1.53
CA ILE A 107 -3.16 -7.74 -0.98
C ILE A 107 -3.68 -6.43 -0.42
N ARG A 108 -4.94 -6.17 -0.71
CA ARG A 108 -5.66 -5.01 -0.25
C ARG A 108 -5.90 -5.11 1.25
N ASP A 109 -5.17 -4.31 2.02
CA ASP A 109 -5.49 -4.08 3.42
C ASP A 109 -6.47 -2.91 3.52
N TRP A 110 -7.73 -3.28 3.65
CA TRP A 110 -8.83 -2.32 3.69
C TRP A 110 -8.91 -1.51 5.01
N ASN A 111 -7.92 -1.59 5.90
CA ASN A 111 -7.77 -0.64 7.00
C ASN A 111 -7.10 0.67 6.58
N ILE A 112 -6.55 0.72 5.37
CA ILE A 112 -5.88 1.89 4.83
C ILE A 112 -6.95 2.80 4.21
N TYR A 113 -7.68 3.52 5.05
CA TYR A 113 -8.56 4.58 4.57
C TYR A 113 -8.18 5.94 5.09
N PRO A 114 -8.32 6.93 4.20
CA PRO A 114 -7.71 8.19 4.45
C PRO A 114 -8.53 8.98 5.48
N SER A 115 -7.78 9.52 6.42
CA SER A 115 -8.26 10.20 7.61
C SER A 115 -8.92 11.55 7.29
N SER A 116 -10.17 11.55 6.86
CA SER A 116 -10.99 12.75 7.01
C SER A 116 -11.18 13.00 8.52
N GLY A 117 -10.74 14.14 9.03
CA GLY A 117 -11.00 14.56 10.42
C GLY A 117 -9.87 14.32 11.43
N VAL A 118 -9.11 13.21 11.38
CA VAL A 118 -8.04 12.92 12.37
C VAL A 118 -6.74 12.38 11.72
N PRO A 119 -6.02 13.19 10.91
CA PRO A 119 -4.94 12.71 10.05
C PRO A 119 -3.72 12.13 10.72
N PHE A 120 -3.42 12.55 11.94
CA PHE A 120 -2.28 12.03 12.68
C PHE A 120 -2.56 10.70 13.38
N PHE A 121 -3.83 10.41 13.71
CA PHE A 121 -4.17 9.21 14.48
C PHE A 121 -4.05 7.94 13.63
N ASN A 122 -4.57 7.97 12.40
CA ASN A 122 -4.44 6.85 11.45
C ASN A 122 -2.98 6.57 11.12
N LEU A 123 -2.17 7.64 11.00
CA LEU A 123 -0.75 7.54 10.77
C LEU A 123 -0.06 6.76 11.89
N ILE A 124 -0.40 7.03 13.16
CA ILE A 124 0.15 6.32 14.32
C ILE A 124 -0.18 4.83 14.27
N ILE A 125 -1.46 4.49 14.06
CA ILE A 125 -1.89 3.08 13.93
C ILE A 125 -1.10 2.41 12.81
N TYR A 126 -0.98 3.07 11.67
CA TYR A 126 -0.24 2.55 10.53
C TYR A 126 1.23 2.23 10.86
N PHE A 127 1.94 3.19 11.45
CA PHE A 127 3.34 2.98 11.85
C PHE A 127 3.48 1.85 12.85
N LEU A 128 2.54 1.73 13.79
CA LEU A 128 2.52 0.65 14.76
C LEU A 128 2.35 -0.72 14.09
N GLU A 129 1.38 -0.86 13.20
CA GLU A 129 1.01 -2.13 12.56
C GLU A 129 2.03 -2.62 11.53
N TYR A 130 2.54 -1.72 10.69
CA TYR A 130 3.35 -2.09 9.53
C TYR A 130 4.86 -1.93 9.75
N ILE A 131 5.30 -1.22 10.80
CA ILE A 131 6.73 -1.01 11.05
C ILE A 131 7.12 -1.39 12.47
N ILE A 132 6.57 -0.70 13.48
CA ILE A 132 7.12 -0.76 14.83
C ILE A 132 6.90 -2.15 15.43
N ILE A 133 5.69 -2.69 15.39
CA ILE A 133 5.41 -4.04 15.91
C ILE A 133 6.16 -5.11 15.09
N PRO A 134 6.13 -5.12 13.74
CA PRO A 134 6.92 -6.04 12.94
C PRO A 134 8.40 -6.06 13.29
N ILE A 135 9.05 -4.89 13.35
CA ILE A 135 10.48 -4.77 13.72
C ILE A 135 10.72 -5.28 15.14
N CYS A 136 9.91 -4.84 16.10
CA CYS A 136 10.02 -5.30 17.49
C CYS A 136 9.85 -6.81 17.61
N PHE A 137 8.93 -7.41 16.84
CA PHE A 137 8.70 -8.85 16.87
C PHE A 137 9.81 -9.65 16.18
N VAL A 138 10.36 -9.16 15.06
CA VAL A 138 11.56 -9.75 14.43
C VAL A 138 12.73 -9.75 15.40
N ILE A 139 12.99 -8.61 16.06
CA ILE A 139 14.03 -8.47 17.08
C ILE A 139 13.77 -9.43 18.25
N PHE A 140 12.53 -9.47 18.77
CA PHE A 140 12.12 -10.39 19.84
C PHE A 140 12.41 -11.84 19.47
N TYR A 141 11.99 -12.26 18.28
CA TYR A 141 12.10 -13.63 17.83
C TYR A 141 13.57 -14.11 17.82
N PHE A 142 14.46 -13.30 17.26
CA PHE A 142 15.88 -13.66 17.17
C PHE A 142 16.63 -13.48 18.49
N ILE A 143 16.28 -12.51 19.34
CA ILE A 143 16.90 -12.32 20.67
C ILE A 143 16.50 -13.42 21.65
N ASN A 144 15.23 -13.85 21.64
CA ASN A 144 14.73 -14.87 22.57
C ASN A 144 15.52 -16.18 22.41
N GLY A 145 15.92 -16.53 21.18
CA GLY A 145 16.81 -17.66 20.87
C GLY A 145 16.28 -19.04 21.26
N SER A 146 15.12 -19.10 21.92
CA SER A 146 14.54 -20.30 22.50
C SER A 146 13.53 -20.97 21.56
N PHE A 147 13.15 -20.29 20.48
CA PHE A 147 12.27 -20.81 19.43
C PHE A 147 13.03 -21.79 18.54
N LYS A 148 12.51 -23.01 18.41
CA LYS A 148 13.13 -24.05 17.58
C LYS A 148 12.31 -24.29 16.31
N VAL A 149 12.92 -24.11 15.15
CA VAL A 149 12.28 -24.39 13.86
C VAL A 149 12.78 -25.68 13.22
N ASN A 150 11.93 -26.31 12.43
CA ASN A 150 12.29 -27.47 11.61
C ASN A 150 11.51 -27.48 10.28
N TYR A 151 11.92 -28.33 9.34
CA TYR A 151 11.32 -28.37 8.00
C TYR A 151 9.86 -28.86 7.98
N SER A 152 9.38 -29.58 9.01
CA SER A 152 7.96 -29.95 9.09
C SER A 152 7.05 -28.74 9.31
N MET A 153 7.60 -27.62 9.81
CA MET A 153 6.84 -26.38 10.02
C MET A 153 6.64 -25.58 8.72
N LEU A 154 7.34 -25.93 7.63
CA LEU A 154 7.21 -25.25 6.35
C LEU A 154 5.76 -25.20 5.87
N GLY A 155 5.10 -26.37 5.81
CA GLY A 155 3.69 -26.47 5.42
C GLY A 155 2.75 -25.75 6.39
N LEU A 156 3.08 -25.72 7.69
CA LEU A 156 2.25 -25.06 8.71
C LEU A 156 2.18 -23.55 8.50
N THR A 157 3.27 -22.92 8.04
CA THR A 157 3.25 -21.48 7.75
C THR A 157 2.36 -21.10 6.57
N LEU A 158 2.14 -22.03 5.63
CA LEU A 158 1.25 -21.83 4.47
C LEU A 158 -0.24 -21.90 4.84
N ILE A 159 -0.57 -22.49 6.00
CA ILE A 159 -1.95 -22.57 6.48
C ILE A 159 -2.49 -21.16 6.80
N HIS A 160 -1.66 -20.27 7.33
CA HIS A 160 -2.13 -18.94 7.72
C HIS A 160 -2.71 -18.11 6.56
N PRO A 161 -2.00 -17.86 5.44
CA PRO A 161 -2.60 -17.13 4.31
C PRO A 161 -3.80 -17.88 3.72
N LEU A 162 -3.81 -19.22 3.73
CA LEU A 162 -4.97 -20.00 3.29
C LEU A 162 -6.21 -19.74 4.16
N LEU A 163 -6.06 -19.82 5.49
CA LEU A 163 -7.12 -19.53 6.45
C LEU A 163 -7.62 -18.10 6.30
N TYR A 164 -6.72 -17.12 6.16
CA TYR A 164 -7.12 -15.74 5.91
C TYR A 164 -8.11 -15.63 4.74
N PHE A 165 -7.79 -16.23 3.60
CA PHE A 165 -8.64 -16.15 2.42
C PHE A 165 -9.94 -16.92 2.56
N ILE A 166 -9.92 -18.09 3.22
CA ILE A 166 -11.13 -18.88 3.52
C ILE A 166 -12.04 -18.08 4.45
N ASP A 167 -11.52 -17.59 5.58
CA ASP A 167 -12.28 -16.84 6.57
C ASP A 167 -12.85 -15.56 5.94
N SER A 168 -12.04 -14.83 5.18
CA SER A 168 -12.46 -13.63 4.46
C SER A 168 -13.59 -13.92 3.47
N TYR A 169 -13.52 -15.04 2.76
CA TYR A 169 -14.58 -15.46 1.84
C TYR A 169 -15.86 -15.85 2.57
N LEU A 170 -15.76 -16.62 3.66
CA LEU A 170 -16.89 -17.02 4.49
C LEU A 170 -17.58 -15.81 5.14
N ILE A 171 -16.81 -14.88 5.70
CA ILE A 171 -17.35 -13.64 6.27
C ILE A 171 -18.04 -12.82 5.16
N ASN A 172 -17.44 -12.71 3.98
CA ASN A 172 -18.08 -12.03 2.86
C ASN A 172 -19.41 -12.68 2.44
N LEU A 173 -19.49 -14.02 2.44
CA LEU A 173 -20.75 -14.74 2.17
C LEU A 173 -21.81 -14.46 3.24
N LEU A 174 -21.43 -14.43 4.51
CA LEU A 174 -22.34 -14.15 5.62
C LEU A 174 -22.87 -12.72 5.59
N MET A 175 -21.99 -11.74 5.34
CA MET A 175 -22.33 -10.32 5.41
C MET A 175 -23.07 -9.81 4.17
N ASN A 176 -22.76 -10.34 2.99
CA ASN A 176 -23.38 -9.94 1.72
C ASN A 176 -24.43 -10.94 1.25
N TRP A 177 -25.05 -11.69 2.17
CA TRP A 177 -26.03 -12.73 1.81
C TRP A 177 -27.25 -12.15 1.07
N SER A 178 -27.59 -10.88 1.31
CA SER A 178 -28.72 -10.18 0.66
C SER A 178 -28.38 -9.40 -0.61
N GLU A 179 -27.10 -9.08 -0.85
CA GLU A 179 -26.66 -8.40 -2.07
C GLU A 179 -26.26 -9.44 -3.13
N GLU A 180 -26.47 -9.13 -4.41
CA GLU A 180 -26.17 -9.98 -5.58
C GLU A 180 -24.99 -10.94 -5.33
N LYS A 181 -25.18 -12.24 -5.59
CA LYS A 181 -24.17 -13.30 -5.45
C LYS A 181 -22.85 -12.86 -6.10
N ILE A 182 -21.94 -12.30 -5.33
CA ILE A 182 -20.58 -12.01 -5.78
C ILE A 182 -19.94 -13.38 -6.07
N PHE A 183 -19.81 -13.71 -7.36
CA PHE A 183 -19.10 -14.91 -7.80
C PHE A 183 -17.72 -14.96 -7.14
N SER A 184 -17.28 -16.14 -6.72
CA SER A 184 -16.02 -16.35 -5.98
C SER A 184 -14.81 -15.71 -6.65
N THR A 185 -14.75 -15.71 -7.99
CA THR A 185 -13.68 -15.07 -8.77
C THR A 185 -13.62 -13.56 -8.58
N ARG A 186 -14.76 -12.87 -8.50
CA ARG A 186 -14.82 -11.43 -8.22
C ARG A 186 -14.36 -11.10 -6.80
N PHE A 187 -14.61 -11.99 -5.83
CA PHE A 187 -14.14 -11.80 -4.46
C PHE A 187 -12.62 -11.84 -4.37
N PHE A 188 -12.00 -12.89 -4.94
CA PHE A 188 -10.54 -13.06 -4.90
C PHE A 188 -9.83 -11.96 -5.70
N ALA A 189 -10.38 -11.56 -6.86
CA ALA A 189 -9.87 -10.40 -7.60
C ALA A 189 -9.85 -9.13 -6.74
N LYS A 190 -10.94 -8.82 -6.04
CA LYS A 190 -11.03 -7.63 -5.18
C LYS A 190 -10.06 -7.65 -3.98
N GLN A 191 -9.46 -8.79 -3.62
CA GLN A 191 -8.42 -8.84 -2.59
C GLN A 191 -7.07 -8.36 -3.10
N LEU A 192 -6.85 -8.29 -4.41
CA LEU A 192 -5.59 -7.85 -5.00
C LEU A 192 -5.69 -6.36 -5.33
N ILE A 193 -4.66 -5.57 -5.00
CA ILE A 193 -4.72 -4.12 -5.18
C ILE A 193 -4.59 -3.78 -6.66
N ASN A 194 -3.48 -4.20 -7.28
CA ASN A 194 -3.16 -3.92 -8.68
C ASN A 194 -4.11 -4.68 -9.64
N PRO A 195 -4.79 -4.01 -10.59
CA PRO A 195 -5.75 -4.69 -11.45
C PRO A 195 -5.14 -5.68 -12.46
N ASP A 196 -3.85 -5.58 -12.79
CA ASP A 196 -3.17 -6.61 -13.58
C ASP A 196 -3.09 -7.94 -12.81
N ASN A 197 -2.85 -7.88 -11.49
CA ASN A 197 -2.92 -9.07 -10.64
C ASN A 197 -4.35 -9.63 -10.57
N GLN A 198 -5.37 -8.77 -10.63
CA GLN A 198 -6.77 -9.20 -10.64
C GLN A 198 -7.12 -10.03 -11.89
N LYS A 199 -6.47 -9.76 -13.03
CA LYS A 199 -6.64 -10.53 -14.27
C LYS A 199 -5.92 -11.88 -14.24
N HIS A 200 -4.86 -12.00 -13.44
CA HIS A 200 -3.98 -13.18 -13.37
C HIS A 200 -4.01 -13.88 -12.00
N LEU A 201 -5.21 -14.10 -11.46
CA LEU A 201 -5.44 -14.60 -10.09
C LEU A 201 -4.53 -15.77 -9.69
N PHE A 202 -4.49 -16.84 -10.48
CA PHE A 202 -3.71 -18.03 -10.12
C PHE A 202 -2.23 -17.70 -9.88
N ILE A 203 -1.62 -16.93 -10.78
CA ILE A 203 -0.21 -16.51 -10.67
C ILE A 203 -0.04 -15.62 -9.43
N SER A 204 -0.96 -14.68 -9.20
CA SER A 204 -0.89 -13.76 -8.07
C SER A 204 -0.99 -14.48 -6.73
N TYR A 205 -1.90 -15.43 -6.58
CA TYR A 205 -1.99 -16.24 -5.37
C TYR A 205 -0.78 -17.18 -5.22
N CYS A 206 -0.27 -17.76 -6.30
CA CYS A 206 0.97 -18.54 -6.26
C CYS A 206 2.15 -17.71 -5.74
N LYS A 207 2.29 -16.44 -6.16
CA LYS A 207 3.34 -15.53 -5.65
C LYS A 207 3.25 -15.38 -4.13
N ILE A 208 2.05 -15.23 -3.56
CA ILE A 208 1.84 -15.15 -2.10
C ILE A 208 2.35 -16.42 -1.41
N PHE A 209 1.91 -17.59 -1.85
CA PHE A 209 2.32 -18.86 -1.22
C PHE A 209 3.83 -19.14 -1.39
N LEU A 210 4.41 -18.78 -2.53
CA LEU A 210 5.85 -18.87 -2.74
C LEU A 210 6.63 -17.91 -1.82
N ALA A 211 6.15 -16.69 -1.60
CA ALA A 211 6.76 -15.75 -0.65
C ALA A 211 6.79 -16.35 0.77
N PHE A 212 5.68 -16.95 1.23
CA PHE A 212 5.63 -17.70 2.50
C PHE A 212 6.62 -18.87 2.51
N PHE A 213 6.64 -19.67 1.47
CA PHE A 213 7.53 -20.82 1.35
C PHE A 213 9.01 -20.40 1.45
N PHE A 214 9.44 -19.44 0.62
CA PHE A 214 10.85 -19.02 0.56
C PHE A 214 11.29 -18.36 1.86
N LEU A 215 10.46 -17.48 2.44
CA LEU A 215 10.79 -16.84 3.70
C LEU A 215 10.91 -17.86 4.84
N THR A 216 9.96 -18.78 4.97
CA THR A 216 10.00 -19.84 5.98
C THR A 216 11.22 -20.74 5.80
N ALA A 217 11.47 -21.22 4.58
CA ALA A 217 12.63 -22.06 4.27
C ALA A 217 13.95 -21.34 4.59
N GLY A 218 14.06 -20.06 4.25
CA GLY A 218 15.22 -19.23 4.52
C GLY A 218 15.45 -19.00 6.02
N ILE A 219 14.39 -18.75 6.81
CA ILE A 219 14.49 -18.64 8.27
C ILE A 219 14.94 -19.97 8.91
N ILE A 220 14.38 -21.11 8.46
CA ILE A 220 14.80 -22.43 8.93
C ILE A 220 16.28 -22.68 8.62
N PHE A 221 16.71 -22.33 7.41
CA PHE A 221 18.10 -22.43 7.00
C PHE A 221 19.03 -21.56 7.87
N LEU A 222 18.66 -20.30 8.12
CA LEU A 222 19.42 -19.35 8.94
C LEU A 222 19.61 -19.84 10.38
N GLN A 223 18.58 -20.43 10.99
CA GLN A 223 18.68 -20.96 12.35
C GLN A 223 19.61 -22.18 12.42
N LYS A 224 19.64 -23.03 11.38
CA LYS A 224 20.48 -24.24 11.36
C LYS A 224 21.97 -23.97 11.12
N LYS A 225 22.33 -22.83 10.52
CA LYS A 225 23.74 -22.51 10.23
C LYS A 225 24.46 -21.93 11.45
N LYS A 226 25.66 -22.43 11.74
CA LYS A 226 26.56 -21.92 12.79
C LYS A 226 27.48 -20.76 12.34
N LYS A 227 27.32 -20.27 11.10
CA LYS A 227 28.17 -19.20 10.53
C LYS A 227 28.09 -17.88 11.35
N PHE A 228 29.12 -17.04 11.18
CA PHE A 228 29.21 -15.70 11.74
C PHE A 228 27.94 -14.86 11.50
N LEU A 229 27.61 -14.00 12.47
CA LEU A 229 26.41 -13.17 12.49
C LEU A 229 26.22 -12.35 11.21
N TRP A 230 27.28 -11.76 10.66
CA TRP A 230 27.21 -10.90 9.47
C TRP A 230 26.71 -11.65 8.22
N TRP A 231 27.13 -12.91 8.00
CA TRP A 231 26.63 -13.74 6.89
C TRP A 231 25.15 -14.05 7.05
N LYS A 232 24.67 -14.25 8.28
CA LYS A 232 23.24 -14.47 8.55
C LYS A 232 22.44 -13.22 8.22
N SER A 233 22.92 -12.05 8.65
CA SER A 233 22.28 -10.77 8.34
C SER A 233 22.25 -10.50 6.84
N LEU A 234 23.36 -10.72 6.13
CA LEU A 234 23.42 -10.55 4.68
C LEU A 234 22.47 -11.49 3.93
N PHE A 235 22.45 -12.77 4.31
CA PHE A 235 21.52 -13.74 3.72
C PHE A 235 20.06 -13.37 4.02
N PHE A 236 19.75 -12.98 5.27
CA PHE A 236 18.40 -12.57 5.64
C PHE A 236 17.96 -11.34 4.85
N PHE A 237 18.82 -10.32 4.74
CA PHE A 237 18.54 -9.15 3.91
C PHE A 237 18.32 -9.51 2.44
N SER A 238 19.16 -10.39 1.88
CA SER A 238 19.00 -10.87 0.50
C SER A 238 17.69 -11.64 0.29
N LEU A 239 17.28 -12.43 1.30
CA LEU A 239 16.00 -13.14 1.30
C LEU A 239 14.82 -12.17 1.34
N LEU A 240 14.89 -11.13 2.18
CA LEU A 240 13.85 -10.09 2.23
C LEU A 240 13.75 -9.37 0.88
N LEU A 241 14.88 -8.98 0.29
CA LEU A 241 14.93 -8.33 -1.02
C LEU A 241 14.31 -9.24 -2.09
N PHE A 242 14.70 -10.51 -2.13
CA PHE A 242 14.16 -11.49 -3.07
C PHE A 242 12.64 -11.63 -2.92
N VAL A 243 12.13 -11.77 -1.70
CA VAL A 243 10.69 -11.86 -1.43
C VAL A 243 9.99 -10.58 -1.86
N SER A 244 10.48 -9.39 -1.50
CA SER A 244 9.87 -8.12 -1.91
C SER A 244 9.79 -7.95 -3.43
N CYS A 245 10.81 -8.41 -4.16
CA CYS A 245 10.83 -8.36 -5.63
C CYS A 245 9.69 -9.16 -6.27
N MET A 246 9.18 -10.20 -5.59
CA MET A 246 8.09 -11.03 -6.13
C MET A 246 6.74 -10.28 -6.20
N ALA A 247 6.55 -9.24 -5.38
CA ALA A 247 5.32 -8.44 -5.38
C ALA A 247 5.24 -7.54 -6.61
N LEU A 248 6.40 -7.11 -7.10
CA LEU A 248 6.53 -6.14 -8.17
C LEU A 248 6.18 -6.71 -9.55
N GLN A 249 5.62 -5.85 -10.39
CA GLN A 249 5.30 -6.11 -11.79
C GLN A 249 6.43 -5.61 -12.71
N PRO A 250 6.52 -6.13 -13.94
CA PRO A 250 7.51 -5.67 -14.92
C PRO A 250 7.50 -4.15 -15.14
N LYS A 251 6.33 -3.51 -15.16
CA LYS A 251 6.19 -2.05 -15.30
C LYS A 251 6.77 -1.26 -14.12
N GLU A 252 6.70 -1.80 -12.91
CA GLU A 252 7.25 -1.15 -11.71
C GLU A 252 8.78 -1.23 -11.70
N TRP A 253 9.35 -2.32 -12.22
CA TRP A 253 10.78 -2.42 -12.49
C TRP A 253 11.24 -1.46 -13.58
N LEU A 254 10.39 -1.26 -14.59
CA LEU A 254 10.68 -0.31 -15.66
C LEU A 254 10.70 1.13 -15.14
N HIS A 255 9.72 1.50 -14.31
CA HIS A 255 9.72 2.77 -13.58
C HIS A 255 11.01 2.94 -12.77
N ALA A 256 11.41 1.94 -12.00
CA ALA A 256 12.62 1.99 -11.19
C ALA A 256 13.88 2.18 -12.03
N LYS A 257 13.98 1.51 -13.17
CA LYS A 257 15.06 1.71 -14.13
C LYS A 257 15.09 3.16 -14.63
N GLU A 258 13.94 3.72 -15.04
CA GLU A 258 13.89 5.08 -15.57
C GLU A 258 14.16 6.15 -14.51
N VAL A 259 13.74 5.95 -13.26
CA VAL A 259 14.09 6.84 -12.14
C VAL A 259 15.60 6.86 -11.89
N VAL A 260 16.27 5.70 -11.99
CA VAL A 260 17.73 5.61 -11.84
C VAL A 260 18.47 6.28 -12.99
N LEU A 261 17.97 6.16 -14.22
CA LEU A 261 18.59 6.73 -15.42
C LEU A 261 18.29 8.22 -15.60
N ASN A 262 17.10 8.68 -15.21
CA ASN A 262 16.59 10.04 -15.47
C ASN A 262 16.02 10.72 -14.19
N PRO A 263 16.78 10.80 -13.08
CA PRO A 263 16.26 11.23 -11.78
C PRO A 263 15.72 12.67 -11.77
N THR A 264 16.33 13.58 -12.54
CA THR A 264 15.91 14.99 -12.62
C THR A 264 14.58 15.18 -13.33
N THR A 265 14.27 14.31 -14.29
CA THR A 265 13.05 14.39 -15.09
C THR A 265 11.87 13.75 -14.37
N MET A 266 12.11 12.60 -13.73
CA MET A 266 11.06 11.81 -13.08
C MET A 266 10.56 12.47 -11.79
N GLY A 267 11.49 12.96 -10.95
CA GLY A 267 11.15 13.54 -9.63
C GLY A 267 10.31 12.61 -8.73
N ALA A 268 10.33 11.30 -8.99
CA ALA A 268 9.51 10.29 -8.35
C ALA A 268 10.36 9.37 -7.45
N GLY A 269 9.70 8.60 -6.59
CA GLY A 269 10.33 7.52 -5.84
C GLY A 269 10.80 6.38 -6.75
N LEU A 270 11.67 5.51 -6.22
CA LEU A 270 12.22 4.36 -6.97
C LEU A 270 11.13 3.45 -7.53
N PHE A 271 10.06 3.21 -6.78
CA PHE A 271 8.88 2.51 -7.27
C PHE A 271 7.73 3.51 -7.40
N PRO A 272 6.81 3.27 -8.35
CA PRO A 272 5.69 4.14 -8.57
C PRO A 272 4.73 4.11 -7.37
N GLU A 273 3.74 4.98 -7.39
CA GLU A 273 2.91 5.22 -6.21
C GLU A 273 2.07 4.00 -5.81
N THR A 274 1.67 3.97 -4.54
CA THR A 274 0.86 2.87 -4.02
C THR A 274 -0.44 2.75 -4.80
N GLN A 275 -0.81 1.50 -5.03
CA GLN A 275 -1.94 1.11 -5.84
C GLN A 275 -3.26 1.59 -5.20
N GLU A 276 -3.35 1.65 -3.86
CA GLU A 276 -4.52 2.18 -3.13
C GLU A 276 -4.71 3.68 -3.33
N MET A 277 -3.62 4.44 -3.36
CA MET A 277 -3.66 5.88 -3.63
C MET A 277 -4.12 6.12 -5.06
N SER A 278 -3.60 5.31 -6.00
CA SER A 278 -3.94 5.37 -7.41
C SER A 278 -5.43 5.10 -7.67
N GLU A 279 -6.03 4.14 -6.95
CA GLU A 279 -7.48 3.87 -7.02
C GLU A 279 -8.32 5.08 -6.59
N TYR A 280 -7.87 5.85 -5.60
CA TYR A 280 -8.63 6.98 -5.07
C TYR A 280 -8.88 8.09 -6.11
N PHE A 281 -8.00 8.23 -7.11
CA PHE A 281 -8.17 9.18 -8.21
C PHE A 281 -9.39 8.91 -9.10
N GLN A 282 -10.00 7.71 -9.03
CA GLN A 282 -11.26 7.42 -9.72
C GLN A 282 -12.43 8.32 -9.27
N THR A 283 -12.30 9.01 -8.13
CA THR A 283 -13.33 9.92 -7.60
C THR A 283 -13.27 11.34 -8.18
N VAL A 284 -12.35 11.59 -9.11
CA VAL A 284 -12.16 12.90 -9.78
C VAL A 284 -13.39 13.34 -10.57
N SER A 285 -14.25 12.41 -10.98
CA SER A 285 -15.50 12.69 -11.68
C SER A 285 -16.58 11.73 -11.25
N ASP A 286 -17.81 12.24 -11.16
CA ASP A 286 -19.00 11.44 -10.86
C ASP A 286 -19.69 10.95 -12.14
N LEU A 287 -19.18 11.33 -13.31
CA LEU A 287 -19.69 10.90 -14.62
C LEU A 287 -19.38 9.43 -14.90
N THR A 288 -20.29 8.78 -15.60
CA THR A 288 -20.14 7.43 -16.14
C THR A 288 -19.28 7.41 -17.42
N PRO A 289 -18.66 6.26 -17.77
CA PRO A 289 -17.97 6.08 -19.05
C PRO A 289 -18.83 6.47 -20.26
N GLU A 290 -20.11 6.11 -20.24
CA GLU A 290 -21.06 6.35 -21.33
C GLU A 290 -21.37 7.84 -21.47
N GLU A 291 -21.54 8.57 -20.36
CA GLU A 291 -21.75 10.03 -20.38
C GLU A 291 -20.52 10.78 -20.89
N LEU A 292 -19.32 10.33 -20.51
CA LEU A 292 -18.07 10.89 -21.03
C LEU A 292 -17.97 10.68 -22.54
N LYS A 293 -18.18 9.43 -22.98
CA LYS A 293 -18.10 9.04 -24.38
C LYS A 293 -19.11 9.78 -25.25
N LYS A 294 -20.38 9.83 -24.83
CA LYS A 294 -21.49 10.47 -25.57
C LYS A 294 -21.21 11.94 -25.87
N ASN A 295 -20.57 12.63 -24.94
CA ASN A 295 -20.29 14.06 -25.05
C ASN A 295 -18.85 14.37 -25.50
N ASN A 296 -18.07 13.33 -25.86
CA ASN A 296 -16.64 13.42 -26.16
C ASN A 296 -15.85 14.16 -25.06
N ASN A 297 -16.25 13.95 -23.81
CA ASN A 297 -15.59 14.47 -22.62
C ASN A 297 -14.43 13.56 -22.21
N LYS A 298 -13.45 14.12 -21.51
CA LYS A 298 -12.20 13.47 -21.15
C LYS A 298 -11.81 13.71 -19.71
N ILE A 299 -11.09 12.77 -19.13
CA ILE A 299 -10.33 12.93 -17.91
C ILE A 299 -8.87 13.15 -18.29
N LEU A 300 -8.26 14.20 -17.76
CA LEU A 300 -6.87 14.56 -18.02
C LEU A 300 -5.99 14.07 -16.88
N GLU A 301 -4.97 13.30 -17.21
CA GLU A 301 -3.91 12.90 -16.29
C GLU A 301 -2.60 13.61 -16.67
N LEU A 302 -1.99 14.27 -15.69
CA LEU A 302 -0.74 15.00 -15.82
C LEU A 302 0.36 14.26 -15.08
N GLY A 303 1.41 13.84 -15.80
CA GLY A 303 2.52 13.06 -15.24
C GLY A 303 2.21 11.57 -15.12
N SER A 304 1.64 10.97 -16.17
CA SER A 304 1.13 9.58 -16.14
C SER A 304 2.20 8.53 -15.80
N GLY A 305 3.49 8.82 -16.01
CA GLY A 305 4.59 7.90 -15.71
C GLY A 305 4.42 6.54 -16.39
N CYS A 306 4.57 5.46 -15.62
CA CYS A 306 4.33 4.08 -16.11
C CYS A 306 2.84 3.67 -16.15
N GLY A 307 1.93 4.58 -15.82
CA GLY A 307 0.48 4.37 -15.93
C GLY A 307 -0.19 3.66 -14.75
N ASN A 308 0.38 3.80 -13.55
CA ASN A 308 -0.23 3.27 -12.33
C ASN A 308 -1.60 3.88 -12.07
N VAL A 309 -1.71 5.21 -12.11
CA VAL A 309 -2.98 5.92 -11.97
C VAL A 309 -3.84 5.77 -13.23
N THR A 310 -3.23 5.87 -14.42
CA THR A 310 -3.88 5.64 -15.72
C THR A 310 -4.72 4.37 -15.73
N GLN A 311 -4.20 3.26 -15.23
CA GLN A 311 -4.91 1.98 -15.19
C GLN A 311 -6.25 2.08 -14.45
N TYR A 312 -6.28 2.69 -13.27
CA TYR A 312 -7.52 2.86 -12.50
C TYR A 312 -8.49 3.82 -13.19
N LEU A 313 -7.97 4.87 -13.82
CA LEU A 313 -8.81 5.79 -14.59
C LEU A 313 -9.45 5.09 -15.79
N ILE A 314 -8.70 4.26 -16.51
CA ILE A 314 -9.21 3.45 -17.63
C ILE A 314 -10.31 2.49 -17.16
N GLU A 315 -10.11 1.80 -16.03
CA GLU A 315 -11.12 0.88 -15.49
C GLU A 315 -12.40 1.59 -15.07
N LYS A 316 -12.29 2.82 -14.56
CA LYS A 316 -13.44 3.60 -14.12
C LYS A 316 -14.17 4.31 -15.26
N PHE A 317 -13.44 4.85 -16.23
CA PHE A 317 -13.98 5.81 -17.21
C PHE A 317 -13.89 5.33 -18.66
N GLY A 318 -13.17 4.23 -18.94
CA GLY A 318 -12.92 3.73 -20.30
C GLY A 318 -11.69 4.39 -20.95
N VAL A 319 -10.92 3.59 -21.70
CA VAL A 319 -9.62 4.00 -22.26
C VAL A 319 -9.71 5.19 -23.21
N GLU A 320 -10.78 5.25 -24.00
CA GLU A 320 -11.01 6.32 -24.97
C GLU A 320 -11.28 7.68 -24.31
N ASN A 321 -11.64 7.69 -23.03
CA ASN A 321 -11.99 8.88 -22.27
C ASN A 321 -10.83 9.46 -21.48
N ILE A 322 -9.65 8.84 -21.52
CA ILE A 322 -8.46 9.29 -20.78
C ILE A 322 -7.48 9.97 -21.73
N ILE A 323 -6.94 11.11 -21.30
CA ILE A 323 -5.77 11.75 -21.90
C ILE A 323 -4.63 11.68 -20.88
N ALA A 324 -3.51 11.07 -21.29
CA ALA A 324 -2.30 10.97 -20.50
C ALA A 324 -1.25 11.95 -21.05
N VAL A 325 -0.69 12.80 -20.19
CA VAL A 325 0.44 13.68 -20.52
C VAL A 325 1.68 13.20 -19.77
N GLU A 326 2.74 12.92 -20.52
CA GLU A 326 4.02 12.44 -20.00
C GLU A 326 5.18 13.10 -20.76
N ILE A 327 6.27 13.46 -20.07
CA ILE A 327 7.41 14.14 -20.68
C ILE A 327 8.38 13.14 -21.30
N ASP A 328 8.56 11.97 -20.66
CA ASP A 328 9.49 10.95 -21.10
C ASP A 328 8.95 10.16 -22.31
N GLY A 329 9.71 10.14 -23.40
CA GLY A 329 9.28 9.51 -24.65
C GLY A 329 9.21 7.99 -24.59
N PHE A 330 10.04 7.37 -23.75
CA PHE A 330 10.03 5.93 -23.57
C PHE A 330 8.80 5.50 -22.76
N LEU A 331 8.49 6.19 -21.65
CA LEU A 331 7.25 5.96 -20.90
C LEU A 331 6.01 6.24 -21.74
N CYS A 332 6.02 7.25 -22.61
CA CYS A 332 4.95 7.48 -23.58
C CYS A 332 4.71 6.26 -24.49
N GLN A 333 5.78 5.61 -24.96
CA GLN A 333 5.68 4.42 -25.81
C GLN A 333 5.14 3.22 -25.02
N GLU A 334 5.59 3.07 -23.78
CA GLU A 334 5.12 2.03 -22.87
C GLU A 334 3.62 2.17 -22.58
N LEU A 335 3.15 3.38 -22.26
CA LEU A 335 1.73 3.67 -22.06
C LEU A 335 0.88 3.28 -23.29
N LYS A 336 1.33 3.63 -24.50
CA LYS A 336 0.63 3.27 -25.74
C LYS A 336 0.59 1.76 -25.98
N THR A 337 1.66 1.07 -25.61
CA THR A 337 1.77 -0.39 -25.77
C THR A 337 0.88 -1.12 -24.76
N HIS A 338 0.89 -0.68 -23.51
CA HIS A 338 0.13 -1.29 -22.42
C HIS A 338 -1.38 -0.98 -22.47
N PHE A 339 -1.73 0.21 -22.96
CA PHE A 339 -3.12 0.66 -23.05
C PHE A 339 -3.49 1.04 -24.50
N PRO A 340 -3.70 0.05 -25.39
CA PRO A 340 -4.14 0.33 -26.76
C PRO A 340 -5.41 1.18 -26.78
N GLY A 341 -5.37 2.29 -27.52
CA GLY A 341 -6.47 3.26 -27.61
C GLY A 341 -6.36 4.46 -26.66
N LEU A 342 -5.39 4.46 -25.73
CA LEU A 342 -5.13 5.59 -24.85
C LEU A 342 -4.58 6.78 -25.64
N LYS A 343 -5.13 7.98 -25.39
CA LYS A 343 -4.58 9.22 -25.93
C LYS A 343 -3.39 9.67 -25.08
N VAL A 344 -2.19 9.31 -25.53
CA VAL A 344 -0.92 9.74 -24.88
C VAL A 344 -0.32 10.92 -25.63
N ILE A 345 -0.12 12.05 -24.94
CA ILE A 345 0.50 13.26 -25.46
C ILE A 345 1.86 13.43 -24.79
N GLN A 346 2.94 13.38 -25.58
CA GLN A 346 4.28 13.60 -25.07
C GLN A 346 4.56 15.10 -24.92
N GLY A 347 4.95 15.56 -23.73
CA GLY A 347 5.37 16.94 -23.51
C GLY A 347 5.40 17.37 -22.04
N ASN A 348 5.90 18.59 -21.80
CA ASN A 348 5.92 19.18 -20.46
C ASN A 348 4.49 19.52 -20.01
N ALA A 349 4.05 18.88 -18.92
CA ALA A 349 2.73 19.10 -18.34
C ALA A 349 2.52 20.54 -17.82
N ALA A 350 3.59 21.32 -17.56
CA ALA A 350 3.47 22.76 -17.29
C ALA A 350 2.81 23.55 -18.44
N HIS A 351 2.87 23.03 -19.66
CA HIS A 351 2.31 23.63 -20.87
C HIS A 351 1.16 22.79 -21.46
N PHE A 352 0.46 22.04 -20.61
CA PHE A 352 -0.56 21.10 -21.06
C PHE A 352 -1.70 21.76 -21.86
N GLU A 353 -2.06 23.02 -21.59
CA GLU A 353 -3.06 23.74 -22.40
C GLU A 353 -2.64 23.81 -23.89
N THR A 354 -1.38 24.14 -24.16
CA THR A 354 -0.85 24.17 -25.54
C THR A 354 -0.81 22.78 -26.15
N LEU A 355 -0.51 21.75 -25.36
CA LEU A 355 -0.53 20.36 -25.80
C LEU A 355 -1.96 19.91 -26.19
N LEU A 356 -2.97 20.25 -25.38
CA LEU A 356 -4.37 19.97 -25.68
C LEU A 356 -4.84 20.68 -26.96
N GLN A 357 -4.47 21.95 -27.13
CA GLN A 357 -4.82 22.73 -28.32
C GLN A 357 -4.25 22.13 -29.61
N LYS A 358 -2.99 21.68 -29.59
CA LYS A 358 -2.36 20.98 -30.74
C LYS A 358 -3.12 19.72 -31.14
N GLU A 359 -3.69 19.03 -30.15
CA GLU A 359 -4.51 17.84 -30.33
C GLU A 359 -6.00 18.14 -30.57
N LYS A 360 -6.35 19.42 -30.76
CA LYS A 360 -7.73 19.91 -30.99
C LYS A 360 -8.70 19.52 -29.87
N ILE A 361 -8.20 19.39 -28.64
CA ILE A 361 -8.99 19.14 -27.44
C ILE A 361 -9.26 20.47 -26.76
N THR A 362 -10.53 20.82 -26.59
CA THR A 362 -10.93 22.06 -25.93
C THR A 362 -11.00 21.89 -24.43
N HIS A 363 -10.89 23.00 -23.70
CA HIS A 363 -11.00 22.95 -22.24
C HIS A 363 -12.34 22.40 -21.80
N GLN A 364 -13.44 22.74 -22.49
CA GLN A 364 -14.80 22.33 -22.14
C GLN A 364 -14.98 20.80 -22.09
N GLN A 365 -14.16 20.06 -22.85
CA GLN A 365 -14.18 18.60 -22.86
C GLN A 365 -13.59 17.99 -21.59
N ILE A 366 -12.78 18.71 -20.82
CA ILE A 366 -12.12 18.17 -19.62
C ILE A 366 -13.12 18.16 -18.45
N LYS A 367 -13.39 16.97 -17.90
CA LYS A 367 -14.36 16.73 -16.80
C LYS A 367 -13.73 16.26 -15.48
N GLY A 368 -12.41 16.22 -15.44
CA GLY A 368 -11.61 15.94 -14.25
C GLY A 368 -10.13 16.06 -14.59
N ILE A 369 -9.33 16.54 -13.65
CA ILE A 369 -7.87 16.60 -13.78
C ILE A 369 -7.24 15.82 -12.63
N VAL A 370 -6.33 14.91 -12.96
CA VAL A 370 -5.49 14.17 -12.02
C VAL A 370 -4.04 14.55 -12.25
N SER A 371 -3.27 14.79 -11.19
CA SER A 371 -1.85 15.07 -11.29
C SER A 371 -1.04 14.29 -10.27
N THR A 372 -0.06 13.55 -10.79
CA THR A 372 0.96 12.82 -10.04
C THR A 372 2.31 13.52 -10.10
N LEU A 373 2.35 14.74 -10.65
CA LEU A 373 3.58 15.50 -10.84
C LEU A 373 4.23 15.90 -9.50
N PRO A 374 5.57 15.87 -9.44
CA PRO A 374 6.32 16.34 -8.28
C PRO A 374 6.38 17.88 -8.26
N VAL A 375 5.25 18.53 -7.96
CA VAL A 375 5.10 20.00 -8.05
C VAL A 375 6.12 20.78 -7.21
N GLY A 376 6.71 20.13 -6.19
CA GLY A 376 7.77 20.71 -5.35
C GLY A 376 9.09 20.98 -6.09
N ILE A 377 9.38 20.27 -7.19
CA ILE A 377 10.62 20.43 -7.95
C ILE A 377 10.47 21.31 -9.20
N PHE A 378 9.25 21.75 -9.52
CA PHE A 378 9.01 22.64 -10.66
C PHE A 378 9.70 23.98 -10.40
N ASP A 379 10.25 24.60 -11.45
CA ASP A 379 10.68 25.99 -11.31
C ASP A 379 9.45 26.91 -11.12
N SER A 380 9.71 28.20 -10.84
CA SER A 380 8.63 29.15 -10.60
C SER A 380 7.75 29.36 -11.84
N GLN A 381 8.34 29.38 -13.04
CA GLN A 381 7.64 29.68 -14.29
C GLN A 381 6.75 28.52 -14.73
N ASP A 382 7.28 27.30 -14.69
CA ASP A 382 6.54 26.08 -15.03
C ASP A 382 5.39 25.85 -14.05
N PHE A 383 5.62 26.08 -12.76
CA PHE A 383 4.52 26.01 -11.80
C PHE A 383 3.46 27.07 -12.03
N GLN A 384 3.82 28.33 -12.32
CA GLN A 384 2.81 29.35 -12.62
C GLN A 384 2.00 28.95 -13.86
N SER A 385 2.65 28.43 -14.90
CA SER A 385 1.98 27.96 -16.12
C SER A 385 1.01 26.82 -15.83
N LEU A 386 1.47 25.80 -15.10
CA LEU A 386 0.65 24.66 -14.65
C LEU A 386 -0.55 25.14 -13.82
N LYS A 387 -0.29 26.00 -12.84
CA LYS A 387 -1.28 26.57 -11.91
C LYS A 387 -2.37 27.31 -12.67
N THR A 388 -1.99 28.29 -13.50
CA THR A 388 -2.97 29.10 -14.25
C THR A 388 -3.84 28.24 -15.16
N GLY A 389 -3.26 27.24 -15.83
CA GLY A 389 -4.02 26.32 -16.67
C GLY A 389 -5.01 25.46 -15.88
N ILE A 390 -4.59 24.89 -14.75
CA ILE A 390 -5.46 24.08 -13.89
C ILE A 390 -6.60 24.94 -13.33
N GLU A 391 -6.28 26.09 -12.72
CA GLU A 391 -7.28 26.99 -12.13
C GLU A 391 -8.33 27.40 -13.16
N LYS A 392 -7.89 27.80 -14.35
CA LYS A 392 -8.77 28.17 -15.46
C LYS A 392 -9.75 27.06 -15.83
N ILE A 393 -9.26 25.84 -16.09
CA ILE A 393 -10.13 24.73 -16.52
C ILE A 393 -11.07 24.29 -15.40
N VAL A 394 -10.56 24.19 -14.17
CA VAL A 394 -11.35 23.81 -13.00
C VAL A 394 -12.50 24.79 -12.77
N VAL A 395 -12.21 26.09 -12.81
CA VAL A 395 -13.21 27.16 -12.59
C VAL A 395 -14.20 27.23 -13.76
N GLN A 396 -13.73 27.17 -15.01
CA GLN A 396 -14.58 27.26 -16.20
C GLN A 396 -15.55 26.09 -16.32
N ASN A 397 -15.11 24.88 -15.99
CA ASN A 397 -15.91 23.68 -16.16
C ASN A 397 -16.61 23.21 -14.89
N ASN A 398 -16.30 23.81 -13.73
CA ASN A 398 -16.77 23.38 -12.42
C ASN A 398 -16.50 21.89 -12.15
N ILE A 399 -15.23 21.49 -12.29
CA ILE A 399 -14.77 20.08 -12.16
C ILE A 399 -13.88 19.91 -10.92
N LYS A 400 -13.49 18.67 -10.60
CA LYS A 400 -12.49 18.40 -9.57
C LYS A 400 -11.09 18.36 -10.17
N TYR A 401 -10.13 18.91 -9.44
CA TYR A 401 -8.71 18.66 -9.63
C TYR A 401 -8.20 17.84 -8.45
N MET A 402 -7.51 16.75 -8.73
CA MET A 402 -6.91 15.91 -7.70
C MET A 402 -5.41 15.80 -7.93
N ASN A 403 -4.64 15.92 -6.86
CA ASN A 403 -3.21 15.63 -6.91
C ASN A 403 -2.74 14.98 -5.62
N TYR A 404 -1.60 14.31 -5.66
CA TYR A 404 -0.93 13.87 -4.44
C TYR A 404 0.31 14.71 -4.16
N ARG A 405 0.72 14.74 -2.90
CA ARG A 405 1.97 15.36 -2.43
C ARG A 405 2.58 14.54 -1.30
N PHE A 406 3.87 14.34 -1.31
CA PHE A 406 4.58 13.81 -0.15
C PHE A 406 4.64 14.88 0.94
N LYS A 407 4.16 14.58 2.15
CA LYS A 407 4.09 15.57 3.24
C LYS A 407 5.44 16.16 3.62
N MET A 408 6.53 15.40 3.48
CA MET A 408 7.88 15.88 3.78
C MET A 408 8.39 16.94 2.78
N PHE A 409 7.78 17.03 1.59
CA PHE A 409 8.15 17.97 0.52
C PHE A 409 7.06 19.02 0.25
N GLU A 410 6.03 19.10 1.09
CA GLU A 410 5.01 20.13 0.97
C GLU A 410 5.59 21.49 1.40
N THR A 411 5.65 22.44 0.47
CA THR A 411 5.98 23.84 0.74
C THR A 411 4.72 24.70 0.57
N GLU A 412 4.52 25.67 1.47
CA GLU A 412 3.39 26.63 1.42
C GLU A 412 3.40 27.49 0.13
N THR A 413 4.54 27.55 -0.57
CA THR A 413 4.75 28.38 -1.77
C THR A 413 4.06 27.86 -3.04
N ARG A 414 3.38 26.71 -3.00
CA ARG A 414 2.77 26.04 -4.17
C ARG A 414 1.26 25.85 -4.02
N GLU A 415 0.56 26.91 -3.65
CA GLU A 415 -0.91 26.95 -3.53
C GLU A 415 -1.61 27.44 -4.81
N MET A 416 -2.89 27.06 -4.93
CA MET A 416 -3.80 27.45 -6.01
C MET A 416 -4.94 28.29 -5.40
N PRO A 417 -4.80 29.63 -5.30
CA PRO A 417 -5.72 30.50 -4.58
C PRO A 417 -7.11 30.57 -5.22
N GLU A 418 -7.32 30.22 -6.48
CA GLU A 418 -8.66 30.20 -7.08
C GLU A 418 -9.45 28.94 -6.69
N LEU A 419 -8.78 27.96 -6.09
CA LEU A 419 -9.36 26.67 -5.75
C LEU A 419 -9.51 26.50 -4.24
N LYS A 420 -10.61 25.86 -3.85
CA LYS A 420 -10.84 25.42 -2.48
C LYS A 420 -10.46 23.95 -2.37
N LYS A 421 -9.58 23.66 -1.41
CA LYS A 421 -9.29 22.30 -0.98
C LYS A 421 -10.46 21.78 -0.13
N ILE A 422 -11.15 20.75 -0.60
CA ILE A 422 -12.32 20.18 0.08
C ILE A 422 -12.02 18.88 0.80
N ASN A 423 -11.04 18.10 0.32
CA ASN A 423 -10.64 16.85 0.95
C ASN A 423 -9.12 16.77 1.07
N ASN A 424 -8.66 16.17 2.17
CA ASN A 424 -7.28 15.82 2.42
C ASN A 424 -7.23 14.39 2.92
N PHE A 425 -6.65 13.53 2.12
CA PHE A 425 -6.59 12.11 2.37
C PHE A 425 -5.15 11.65 2.52
N VAL A 426 -4.77 11.21 3.72
CA VAL A 426 -3.40 10.78 4.01
C VAL A 426 -3.26 9.29 3.76
N PHE A 427 -2.28 8.94 2.92
CA PHE A 427 -1.84 7.57 2.67
C PHE A 427 -0.38 7.42 3.07
N ILE A 428 0.08 6.17 3.14
CA ILE A 428 1.48 5.85 3.37
C ILE A 428 1.99 5.10 2.16
N SER A 429 2.98 5.67 1.48
CA SER A 429 3.67 5.03 0.35
C SER A 429 4.39 3.75 0.77
N GLU A 430 4.79 2.90 -0.17
CA GLU A 430 5.56 1.67 0.08
C GLU A 430 6.83 1.94 0.89
N MET A 431 7.51 3.05 0.62
CA MET A 431 8.70 3.51 1.37
C MET A 431 8.38 4.12 2.75
N VAL A 432 7.14 3.98 3.19
CA VAL A 432 6.63 4.48 4.46
C VAL A 432 6.67 6.01 4.60
N ILE A 433 6.61 6.70 3.46
CA ILE A 433 6.55 8.16 3.44
C ILE A 433 5.07 8.55 3.42
N PRO A 434 4.60 9.38 4.38
CA PRO A 434 3.25 9.89 4.36
C PRO A 434 3.05 10.82 3.16
N LEU A 435 1.97 10.59 2.43
CA LEU A 435 1.52 11.41 1.32
C LEU A 435 0.09 11.85 1.55
N SER A 436 -0.27 13.00 1.00
CA SER A 436 -1.64 13.52 1.00
C SER A 436 -2.17 13.51 -0.42
N VAL A 437 -3.37 13.02 -0.65
CA VAL A 437 -4.16 13.30 -1.85
C VAL A 437 -5.12 14.43 -1.54
N TYR A 438 -5.10 15.45 -2.39
CA TYR A 438 -5.91 16.63 -2.27
C TYR A 438 -6.95 16.66 -3.36
N THR A 439 -8.18 17.01 -2.99
CA THR A 439 -9.24 17.34 -3.94
C THR A 439 -9.49 18.84 -3.86
N TYR A 440 -9.33 19.48 -5.01
CA TYR A 440 -9.61 20.89 -5.25
C TYR A 440 -10.85 21.04 -6.11
N VAL A 441 -11.64 22.05 -5.78
CA VAL A 441 -12.80 22.49 -6.56
C VAL A 441 -12.77 24.01 -6.66
N LYS A 442 -13.61 24.58 -7.52
CA LYS A 442 -13.83 26.03 -7.56
C LYS A 442 -14.23 26.56 -6.17
N LYS A 443 -13.66 27.70 -5.78
CA LYS A 443 -14.02 28.42 -4.54
C LYS A 443 -15.48 28.85 -4.49
#